data_AF-A0A1W1YTK1-F1
#
_entry.id   AF-A0A1W1YTK1-F1
#
_cell.length_a   1.000
_cell.length_b   1.000
_cell.length_c   1.000
_cell.angle_alpha   90.00
_cell.angle_beta   90.00
_cell.angle_gamma   90.00
#
_symmetry.space_group_name_H-M   'P 1'
#
loop_
_entity.id
_entity.type
_entity.pdbx_description
1 polymer ?
#
loop_
_entity_poly.entity_id
_entity_poly.type
_entity_poly.pdbx_seq_one_letter_code
_entity_poly.pdbx_strand_id
1 'polypeptide(L)'
;MNEIIRYTIDAMLVIILGIVTKNLIPYIKQVLEEKANAYVKNWVQTAVAAAEQTITGSKMGEARKAWVIKLLAGLGIVADDAVNAMIEAAVKTLNDAGTVIAAQVDEIKTEG
;
A
#
# COMPACT_ATOMS: atom_id res chain seq x y z
N MET A 1 40.19 -26.88 32.43
CA MET A 1 40.57 -25.97 31.31
C MET A 1 39.60 -26.10 30.14
N ASN A 2 39.22 -27.30 29.71
CA ASN A 2 38.28 -27.53 28.59
C ASN A 2 36.83 -27.03 28.84
N GLU A 3 36.35 -27.11 30.07
CA GLU A 3 35.01 -26.64 30.46
C GLU A 3 34.85 -25.12 30.24
N ILE A 4 35.82 -24.33 30.71
CA ILE A 4 35.81 -22.85 30.60
C ILE A 4 35.85 -22.41 29.12
N ILE A 5 36.64 -23.11 28.30
CA ILE A 5 36.74 -22.83 26.86
C ILE A 5 35.41 -23.13 26.15
N ARG A 6 34.72 -24.24 26.50
CA ARG A 6 33.38 -24.54 25.96
C ARG A 6 32.34 -23.49 26.35
N TYR A 7 32.27 -23.12 27.63
CA TYR A 7 31.33 -22.08 28.09
C TYR A 7 31.55 -20.74 27.40
N THR A 8 32.81 -20.37 27.14
CA THR A 8 33.14 -19.13 26.42
C THR A 8 32.66 -19.17 24.97
N ILE A 9 32.86 -20.29 24.28
CA ILE A 9 32.40 -20.47 22.89
C ILE A 9 30.87 -20.46 22.82
N ASP A 10 30.21 -21.19 23.72
CA ASP A 10 28.75 -21.26 23.77
C ASP A 10 28.15 -19.88 24.07
N ALA A 11 28.74 -19.11 24.98
CA ALA A 11 28.32 -17.74 25.28
C ALA A 11 28.46 -16.81 24.07
N MET A 12 29.56 -16.89 23.32
CA MET A 12 29.74 -16.12 22.08
C MET A 12 28.70 -16.49 21.02
N LEU A 13 28.41 -17.78 20.85
CA LEU A 13 27.40 -18.25 19.91
C LEU A 13 26.02 -17.73 20.26
N VAL A 14 25.64 -17.74 21.55
CA VAL A 14 24.35 -17.18 22.02
C VAL A 14 24.26 -15.69 21.72
N ILE A 15 25.33 -14.92 21.92
CA ILE A 15 25.34 -13.48 21.61
C ILE A 15 25.17 -13.26 20.10
N ILE A 16 25.90 -13.99 19.27
CA ILE A 16 25.82 -13.89 17.81
C ILE A 16 24.41 -14.25 17.32
N LEU A 17 23.86 -15.38 17.79
CA LEU A 17 22.50 -15.80 17.45
C LEU A 17 21.46 -14.80 17.92
N GLY A 18 21.64 -14.20 19.10
CA GLY A 18 20.78 -13.14 19.60
C GLY A 18 20.78 -11.90 18.70
N ILE A 19 21.96 -11.48 18.22
CA ILE A 19 22.09 -10.35 17.29
C ILE A 19 21.43 -10.67 15.94
N VAL A 20 21.69 -11.85 15.37
CA VAL A 20 21.09 -12.28 14.10
C VAL A 20 19.57 -12.33 14.22
N THR A 21 19.04 -12.98 15.26
CA THR A 21 17.61 -13.13 15.49
C THR A 21 16.91 -11.79 15.70
N LYS A 22 17.54 -10.88 16.46
CA LYS A 22 17.02 -9.52 16.70
C LYS A 22 16.86 -8.71 15.41
N ASN A 23 17.72 -8.91 14.41
CA ASN A 23 17.66 -8.17 13.15
C ASN A 23 16.83 -8.90 12.08
N LEU A 24 16.92 -10.24 12.03
CA LEU A 24 16.28 -11.04 11.00
C LEU A 24 14.76 -11.11 11.17
N ILE A 25 14.26 -11.28 12.40
CA ILE A 25 12.82 -11.32 12.67
C ILE A 25 12.11 -10.03 12.23
N PRO A 26 12.53 -8.81 12.65
CA PRO A 26 11.87 -7.59 12.21
C PRO A 26 12.05 -7.35 10.71
N TYR A 27 13.18 -7.73 10.11
CA TYR A 27 13.38 -7.60 8.67
C TYR A 27 12.37 -8.43 7.85
N ILE A 28 12.16 -9.70 8.22
CA ILE A 28 11.16 -10.55 7.54
C ILE A 28 9.75 -9.98 7.71
N LYS A 29 9.43 -9.45 8.90
CA LYS A 29 8.15 -8.77 9.15
C LYS A 29 7.98 -7.55 8.26
N GLN A 30 8.98 -6.68 8.17
CA GLN A 30 8.95 -5.49 7.32
C GLN A 30 8.71 -5.84 5.85
N VAL A 31 9.44 -6.81 5.30
CA VAL A 31 9.25 -7.24 3.89
C VAL A 31 7.86 -7.84 3.66
N LEU A 32 7.30 -8.55 4.65
CA LEU A 32 5.95 -9.10 4.55
C LEU A 32 4.89 -8.00 4.62
N GLU A 33 5.05 -7.05 5.54
CA GLU A 33 4.17 -5.88 5.69
C GLU A 33 4.20 -4.99 4.44
N GLU A 34 5.38 -4.72 3.88
CA GLU A 34 5.53 -3.98 2.62
C GLU A 34 4.78 -4.64 1.47
N LYS A 35 4.90 -5.97 1.34
CA LYS A 35 4.19 -6.74 0.30
C LYS A 35 2.67 -6.74 0.53
N ALA A 36 2.22 -6.88 1.77
CA ALA A 36 0.81 -6.81 2.12
C ALA A 36 0.23 -5.41 1.82
N ASN A 37 0.95 -4.34 2.18
CA ASN A 37 0.56 -2.96 1.88
C ASN A 37 0.54 -2.70 0.37
N ALA A 38 1.51 -3.20 -0.39
CA ALA A 38 1.53 -3.10 -1.84
C ALA A 38 0.33 -3.83 -2.47
N TYR A 39 0.00 -5.02 -1.97
CA TYR A 39 -1.17 -5.79 -2.40
C TYR A 39 -2.47 -5.01 -2.16
N VAL A 40 -2.68 -4.48 -0.95
CA VAL A 40 -3.85 -3.68 -0.61
C VAL A 40 -3.92 -2.42 -1.47
N LYS A 41 -2.81 -1.69 -1.60
CA LYS A 41 -2.72 -0.47 -2.42
C LYS A 41 -3.10 -0.71 -3.88
N ASN A 42 -2.61 -1.79 -4.48
CA ASN A 42 -2.94 -2.13 -5.87
C ASN A 42 -4.44 -2.36 -6.04
N TRP A 43 -5.07 -3.14 -5.16
CA TRP A 43 -6.51 -3.38 -5.21
C TRP A 43 -7.32 -2.11 -4.95
N VAL A 44 -6.89 -1.25 -4.02
CA VAL A 44 -7.50 0.06 -3.80
C VAL A 44 -7.45 0.90 -5.07
N GLN A 45 -6.30 0.99 -5.73
CA GLN A 45 -6.14 1.74 -6.98
C GLN A 45 -7.03 1.17 -8.10
N THR A 46 -7.05 -0.16 -8.27
CA THR A 46 -7.91 -0.81 -9.26
C THR A 46 -9.39 -0.61 -8.96
N ALA A 47 -9.79 -0.71 -7.69
CA ALA A 47 -11.17 -0.49 -7.27
C ALA A 47 -11.61 0.96 -7.51
N VAL A 48 -10.77 1.94 -7.18
CA VAL A 48 -11.04 3.35 -7.44
C VAL A 48 -11.13 3.62 -8.94
N ALA A 49 -10.18 3.11 -9.74
CA ALA A 49 -10.24 3.26 -11.20
C ALA A 49 -11.50 2.63 -11.80
N ALA A 50 -11.90 1.46 -11.31
CA ALA A 50 -13.14 0.81 -11.73
C ALA A 50 -14.38 1.60 -11.31
N ALA A 51 -14.39 2.22 -10.13
CA ALA A 51 -15.48 3.07 -9.67
C ALA A 51 -15.61 4.35 -10.51
N GLU A 52 -14.49 4.98 -10.87
CA GLU A 52 -14.46 6.14 -11.77
C GLU A 52 -14.97 5.80 -13.17
N GLN A 53 -14.66 4.61 -13.69
CA GLN A 53 -15.15 4.17 -15.00
C GLN A 53 -16.62 3.73 -14.96
N THR A 54 -17.06 3.08 -13.88
CA THR A 54 -18.41 2.51 -13.77
C THR A 54 -19.46 3.57 -13.44
N ILE A 55 -19.11 4.56 -12.60
CA ILE A 55 -20.04 5.61 -12.16
C ILE A 55 -19.75 6.90 -12.94
N THR A 56 -20.54 7.12 -14.00
CA THR A 56 -20.46 8.33 -14.81
C THR A 56 -21.19 9.50 -14.12
N GLY A 57 -20.52 10.65 -14.00
CA GLY A 57 -21.09 11.89 -13.47
C GLY A 57 -20.36 12.46 -12.24
N SER A 58 -20.13 13.77 -12.25
CA SER A 58 -19.20 14.52 -11.36
C SER A 58 -19.61 14.60 -9.87
N LYS A 59 -20.85 14.26 -9.48
CA LYS A 59 -21.39 14.55 -8.13
C LYS A 59 -21.61 13.34 -7.21
N MET A 60 -21.00 12.19 -7.49
CA MET A 60 -21.28 10.92 -6.77
C MET A 60 -20.11 10.40 -5.92
N GLY A 61 -19.30 11.28 -5.33
CA GLY A 61 -18.12 10.88 -4.53
C GLY A 61 -18.43 9.88 -3.41
N GLU A 62 -19.55 10.04 -2.71
CA GLU A 62 -19.98 9.10 -1.67
C GLU A 62 -20.40 7.74 -2.23
N ALA A 63 -21.13 7.72 -3.35
CA ALA A 63 -21.55 6.47 -3.99
C ALA A 63 -20.36 5.70 -4.59
N ARG A 64 -19.38 6.40 -5.16
CA ARG A 64 -18.11 5.80 -5.61
C ARG A 64 -17.32 5.22 -4.44
N LYS A 65 -17.19 5.97 -3.34
CA LYS A 65 -16.49 5.48 -2.14
C LYS A 65 -17.20 4.25 -1.55
N ALA A 66 -18.52 4.25 -1.46
CA ALA A 66 -19.30 3.10 -0.99
C ALA A 66 -19.13 1.87 -1.89
N TRP A 67 -19.07 2.07 -3.21
CA TRP A 67 -18.83 0.99 -4.16
C TRP A 67 -17.42 0.41 -4.03
N VAL A 68 -16.40 1.26 -3.91
CA VAL A 68 -15.01 0.86 -3.66
C VAL A 68 -14.91 0.06 -2.35
N ILE A 69 -15.52 0.54 -1.27
CA ILE A 69 -15.54 -0.17 0.03
C ILE A 69 -16.21 -1.53 -0.11
N LYS A 70 -17.33 -1.62 -0.82
CA LYS A 70 -18.02 -2.90 -1.06
C LYS A 70 -17.16 -3.88 -1.86
N LEU A 71 -16.45 -3.40 -2.88
CA LEU A 71 -15.55 -4.22 -3.68
C LEU A 71 -14.36 -4.73 -2.86
N LEU A 72 -13.73 -3.84 -2.07
CA LEU A 72 -12.63 -4.19 -1.18
C LEU A 72 -13.07 -5.19 -0.10
N ALA A 73 -14.25 -5.02 0.47
CA ALA A 73 -14.84 -5.98 1.40
C ALA A 73 -15.05 -7.36 0.74
N GLY A 74 -15.44 -7.41 -0.54
CA GLY A 74 -15.53 -8.66 -1.31
C GLY A 74 -14.18 -9.35 -1.54
N LEU A 75 -13.08 -8.61 -1.49
CA LEU A 75 -11.71 -9.12 -1.57
C LEU A 75 -11.12 -9.49 -0.19
N GLY A 76 -11.92 -9.36 0.89
CA GLY A 76 -11.47 -9.60 2.26
C GLY A 76 -10.64 -8.44 2.86
N ILE A 77 -10.60 -7.29 2.20
CA ILE A 77 -9.91 -6.08 2.67
C ILE A 77 -10.90 -5.24 3.46
N VAL A 78 -10.64 -5.04 4.75
CA VAL A 78 -11.47 -4.21 5.63
C VAL A 78 -11.11 -2.74 5.41
N ALA A 79 -12.12 -1.88 5.28
CA ALA A 79 -11.93 -0.43 5.17
C ALA A 79 -11.62 0.18 6.55
N ASP A 80 -10.38 0.06 7.00
CA ASP A 80 -9.85 0.79 8.14
C ASP A 80 -9.39 2.20 7.74
N ASP A 81 -8.88 2.97 8.71
CA ASP A 81 -8.41 4.34 8.49
C ASP A 81 -7.26 4.42 7.46
N ALA A 82 -6.39 3.41 7.43
CA ALA A 82 -5.28 3.36 6.49
C ALA A 82 -5.77 3.10 5.05
N VAL A 83 -6.68 2.15 4.87
CA VAL A 83 -7.31 1.85 3.59
C VAL A 83 -8.14 3.04 3.10
N ASN A 84 -8.87 3.72 3.98
CA ASN A 84 -9.59 4.95 3.63
C ASN A 84 -8.65 6.06 3.14
N ALA A 85 -7.51 6.26 3.80
CA ALA A 85 -6.49 7.20 3.33
C ALA A 85 -5.90 6.79 1.97
N MET A 86 -5.69 5.49 1.73
CA MET A 86 -5.25 4.98 0.42
C MET A 86 -6.29 5.23 -0.67
N ILE A 87 -7.58 5.06 -0.38
CA ILE A 87 -8.68 5.33 -1.31
C ILE A 87 -8.68 6.82 -1.68
N GLU A 88 -8.60 7.71 -0.70
CA GLU A 88 -8.59 9.16 -0.94
C GLU A 88 -7.35 9.62 -1.73
N ALA A 89 -6.19 9.04 -1.43
CA ALA A 89 -4.97 9.28 -2.19
C ALA A 89 -5.09 8.80 -3.65
N ALA A 90 -5.68 7.63 -3.88
CA ALA A 90 -5.92 7.10 -5.23
C ALA A 90 -6.91 7.98 -6.02
N VAL A 91 -8.00 8.44 -5.40
CA VAL A 91 -8.95 9.38 -6.01
C VAL A 91 -8.26 10.69 -6.39
N LYS A 92 -7.47 11.26 -5.46
CA LYS A 92 -6.73 12.50 -5.72
C LYS A 92 -5.76 12.33 -6.90
N THR A 93 -5.01 11.23 -6.93
CA THR A 93 -4.06 10.95 -8.02
C THR A 93 -4.75 10.89 -9.38
N LEU A 94 -5.95 10.30 -9.47
CA LEU A 94 -6.72 10.26 -10.70
C LEU A 94 -7.25 11.64 -11.11
N ASN A 95 -7.71 12.45 -10.16
CA ASN A 95 -8.14 13.82 -10.44
C ASN A 95 -6.98 14.69 -10.92
N ASP A 96 -5.82 14.60 -10.28
CA ASP A 96 -4.60 15.31 -10.67
C ASP A 96 -4.13 14.88 -12.08
N ALA A 97 -4.25 13.59 -12.42
CA ALA A 97 -3.98 13.12 -13.78
C ALA A 97 -4.98 13.72 -14.80
N GLY A 98 -6.26 13.80 -14.45
CA GLY A 98 -7.30 14.39 -15.30
C GLY A 98 -7.08 15.88 -15.57
N THR A 99 -6.63 16.66 -14.59
CA THR A 99 -6.36 18.09 -14.76
C THR A 99 -5.16 18.35 -15.66
N VAL A 100 -4.11 17.53 -15.55
CA VAL A 100 -2.94 17.60 -16.45
C VAL A 100 -3.33 17.30 -17.90
N ILE A 101 -4.15 16.27 -18.12
CA ILE A 101 -4.64 15.91 -19.46
C ILE A 101 -5.50 17.05 -20.03
N ALA A 102 -6.37 17.66 -19.24
CA ALA A 102 -7.18 18.79 -19.68
C ALA A 102 -6.32 20.00 -20.10
N ALA A 103 -5.29 20.33 -19.31
CA ALA A 103 -4.36 21.43 -19.62
C ALA A 103 -3.61 21.18 -20.95
N GLN A 104 -3.14 19.95 -21.19
CA GLN A 104 -2.48 19.59 -22.45
C GLN A 104 -3.40 19.67 -23.66
N VAL A 105 -4.68 19.29 -23.50
CA VAL A 105 -5.68 19.35 -24.58
C VAL A 105 -6.01 20.79 -24.95
N ASP A 106 -6.01 21.72 -23.99
CA ASP A 106 -6.25 23.13 -24.27
C ASP A 106 -5.05 23.79 -24.98
N GLU A 107 -3.82 23.41 -24.63
CA GLU A 107 -2.60 23.89 -25.28
C GLU A 107 -2.53 23.48 -26.77
N ILE A 108 -2.89 22.24 -27.10
CA ILE A 108 -2.95 21.75 -28.49
C ILE A 108 -4.00 22.50 -29.32
N LYS A 109 -5.12 22.92 -28.72
CA LYS A 109 -6.19 23.66 -29.42
C LYS A 109 -5.84 25.13 -29.64
N THR A 110 -4.88 25.68 -28.90
CA THR A 110 -4.43 27.06 -29.09
C THR A 110 -3.34 27.22 -30.15
N GLU A 111 -2.68 26.12 -30.55
CA GLU A 111 -1.62 26.12 -31.57
C GLU A 111 -2.09 25.69 -32.98
N GLY A 112 -3.33 25.20 -33.13
CA GLY A 112 -3.92 24.75 -34.41
C GLY A 112 -5.07 25.62 -34.88
#